data_AF-A0A256WIM7-F1
#
_entry.id   AF-A0A256WIM7-F1
#
_cell.length_a   1.000
_cell.length_b   1.000
_cell.length_c   1.000
_cell.angle_alpha   90.00
_cell.angle_beta   90.00
_cell.angle_gamma   90.00
#
_symmetry.space_group_name_H-M   'P 1'
#
loop_
_entity.id
_entity.type
_entity.pdbx_description
1 polymer ?
#
loop_
_entity_poly.entity_id
_entity_poly.type
_entity_poly.pdbx_seq_one_letter_code
_entity_poly.pdbx_strand_id
1 'polypeptide(L)'
;MPKFLDSNRLKEVRIFLNYKKQAQFADFLGIQRVALTNIENGKRAISKDIIEKLVTKCNVNGHWLLTGEGEMFISEPVQVGEDATQVLRVESEIAAGQP
;
A
#
# COMPACT_ATOMS: atom_id res chain seq x y z
N MET A 1 -13.14 -1.71 -27.58
CA MET A 1 -12.43 -0.98 -26.51
C MET A 1 -11.86 -2.02 -25.57
N PRO A 2 -10.55 -2.03 -25.29
CA PRO A 2 -10.05 -3.10 -24.46
C PRO A 2 -10.47 -2.85 -23.01
N LYS A 3 -11.22 -3.80 -22.46
CA LYS A 3 -11.70 -3.81 -21.08
C LYS A 3 -10.55 -4.29 -20.20
N PHE A 4 -9.62 -3.42 -19.82
CA PHE A 4 -8.46 -3.82 -19.01
C PHE A 4 -8.64 -3.63 -17.49
N LEU A 5 -9.86 -3.39 -17.02
CA LEU A 5 -10.16 -3.32 -15.60
C LEU A 5 -10.71 -4.67 -15.13
N ASP A 6 -9.82 -5.61 -14.90
CA ASP A 6 -10.19 -6.92 -14.36
C ASP A 6 -10.70 -6.75 -12.93
N SER A 7 -12.01 -6.93 -12.77
CA SER A 7 -12.72 -7.07 -11.50
C SER A 7 -12.02 -7.95 -10.46
N ASN A 8 -11.18 -8.88 -10.92
CA ASN A 8 -10.37 -9.76 -10.09
C ASN A 8 -9.29 -9.02 -9.27
N ARG A 9 -8.71 -7.93 -9.79
CA ARG A 9 -7.62 -7.23 -9.10
C ARG A 9 -8.04 -6.58 -7.80
N LEU A 10 -9.27 -6.05 -7.73
CA LEU A 10 -9.81 -5.51 -6.47
C LEU A 10 -9.93 -6.59 -5.39
N LYS A 11 -10.33 -7.80 -5.81
CA LYS A 11 -10.43 -8.97 -4.93
C LYS A 11 -9.03 -9.44 -4.48
N GLU A 12 -8.06 -9.42 -5.38
CA GLU A 12 -6.66 -9.77 -5.07
C GLU A 12 -6.08 -8.84 -4.02
N VAL A 13 -6.22 -7.51 -4.19
CA VAL A 13 -5.78 -6.53 -3.18
C VAL A 13 -6.45 -6.80 -1.84
N ARG A 14 -7.76 -7.06 -1.82
CA ARG A 14 -8.50 -7.35 -0.58
C ARG A 14 -7.93 -8.58 0.15
N ILE A 15 -7.68 -9.65 -0.60
CA ILE A 15 -7.16 -10.91 -0.04
C ILE A 15 -5.73 -10.73 0.43
N PHE A 16 -4.89 -10.04 -0.34
CA PHE A 16 -3.51 -9.75 0.01
C PHE A 16 -3.40 -8.95 1.32
N LEU A 17 -4.24 -7.93 1.49
CA LEU A 17 -4.35 -7.15 2.72
C LEU A 17 -5.09 -7.88 3.86
N ASN A 18 -5.36 -9.18 3.69
CA ASN A 18 -5.95 -10.07 4.69
C ASN A 18 -7.37 -9.68 5.14
N TYR A 19 -8.13 -8.96 4.32
CA TYR A 19 -9.54 -8.67 4.58
C TYR A 19 -10.42 -9.86 4.18
N LYS A 20 -10.87 -10.61 5.19
CA LYS A 20 -11.75 -11.79 5.00
C LYS A 20 -13.15 -11.42 4.49
N LYS A 21 -13.68 -10.26 4.90
CA LYS A 21 -15.04 -9.82 4.56
C LYS A 21 -15.02 -8.61 3.62
N GLN A 22 -15.84 -8.67 2.57
CA GLN A 22 -16.08 -7.55 1.65
C GLN A 22 -16.53 -6.28 2.39
N ALA A 23 -17.38 -6.41 3.41
CA ALA A 23 -17.86 -5.26 4.19
C ALA A 23 -16.70 -4.48 4.83
N GLN A 24 -15.77 -5.18 5.49
CA GLN A 24 -14.63 -4.56 6.17
C GLN A 24 -13.73 -3.79 5.20
N PHE A 25 -13.49 -4.34 4.02
CA PHE A 25 -12.67 -3.67 3.02
C PHE A 25 -13.41 -2.50 2.35
N ALA A 26 -14.71 -2.62 2.14
CA ALA A 26 -15.54 -1.52 1.64
C ALA A 26 -15.56 -0.35 2.64
N ASP A 27 -15.71 -0.63 3.94
CA ASP A 27 -15.67 0.35 5.01
C ASP A 27 -14.30 1.04 5.07
N PHE A 28 -13.21 0.29 4.96
CA PHE A 28 -11.84 0.82 4.89
C PHE A 28 -11.63 1.77 3.69
N LEU A 29 -12.11 1.38 2.51
CA LEU A 29 -12.05 2.22 1.32
C LEU A 29 -13.01 3.42 1.42
N GLY A 30 -14.05 3.33 2.24
CA GLY A 30 -15.10 4.35 2.34
C GLY A 30 -16.07 4.29 1.17
N ILE A 31 -16.42 3.08 0.73
CA ILE A 31 -17.39 2.81 -0.35
C ILE A 31 -18.49 1.89 0.13
N GLN A 32 -19.61 1.84 -0.60
CA GLN A 32 -20.67 0.89 -0.27
C GLN A 32 -20.23 -0.56 -0.53
N ARG A 33 -20.53 -1.46 0.41
CA ARG A 33 -20.33 -2.90 0.25
C ARG A 33 -20.89 -3.42 -1.08
N VAL A 34 -22.09 -2.99 -1.47
CA VAL A 34 -22.75 -3.40 -2.72
C VAL A 34 -21.92 -3.00 -3.94
N ALA A 35 -21.27 -1.83 -3.91
CA ALA A 35 -20.37 -1.40 -4.98
C ALA A 35 -19.16 -2.34 -5.07
N LEU A 36 -18.51 -2.65 -3.95
CA LEU A 36 -17.39 -3.60 -3.91
C LEU A 36 -17.81 -4.98 -4.43
N THR A 37 -18.93 -5.52 -3.95
CA THR A 37 -19.44 -6.85 -4.39
C THR A 37 -19.76 -6.87 -5.89
N ASN A 38 -20.38 -5.83 -6.43
CA ASN A 38 -20.67 -5.75 -7.86
C ASN A 38 -19.39 -5.69 -8.70
N ILE A 39 -18.36 -5.01 -8.20
CA ILE A 39 -17.07 -4.96 -8.87
C ILE A 39 -16.39 -6.33 -8.83
N GLU A 40 -16.24 -6.95 -7.65
CA GLU A 40 -15.59 -8.28 -7.52
C GLU A 40 -16.29 -9.39 -8.32
N ASN A 41 -17.59 -9.25 -8.58
CA ASN A 41 -18.38 -10.20 -9.36
C ASN A 41 -18.40 -9.90 -10.87
N GLY A 42 -17.65 -8.91 -11.37
CA GLY A 42 -17.64 -8.56 -12.79
C GLY A 42 -18.88 -7.79 -13.26
N LYS A 43 -19.81 -7.45 -12.37
CA LYS A 43 -21.03 -6.71 -12.71
C LYS A 43 -20.76 -5.23 -13.00
N ARG A 44 -19.66 -4.70 -12.49
CA ARG A 44 -19.24 -3.31 -12.67
C ARG A 44 -17.72 -3.22 -12.79
N ALA A 45 -17.23 -2.32 -13.65
CA ALA A 45 -15.81 -1.97 -13.68
C ALA A 45 -15.42 -1.13 -12.44
N ILE A 46 -14.15 -1.21 -12.03
CA ILE A 46 -13.58 -0.32 -11.01
C ILE A 46 -13.71 1.14 -11.49
N SER A 47 -14.20 2.06 -10.66
CA SER A 47 -14.25 3.48 -11.01
C SER A 47 -12.93 4.18 -10.71
N LYS A 48 -12.64 5.29 -11.40
CA LYS A 48 -11.45 6.13 -11.13
C LYS A 48 -11.30 6.48 -9.64
N ASP A 49 -12.40 6.85 -8.98
CA ASP A 49 -12.43 7.13 -7.53
C ASP A 49 -11.94 5.95 -6.68
N ILE A 50 -12.31 4.70 -7.03
CA ILE A 50 -11.83 3.51 -6.32
C ILE A 50 -10.35 3.25 -6.62
N ILE A 51 -9.90 3.49 -7.85
CA ILE A 51 -8.48 3.40 -8.22
C ILE A 51 -7.65 4.36 -7.36
N GLU A 52 -8.08 5.63 -7.27
CA GLU A 52 -7.40 6.65 -6.45
C GLU A 52 -7.35 6.23 -4.98
N LYS A 53 -8.43 5.66 -4.43
CA LYS A 53 -8.44 5.12 -3.05
C LYS A 53 -7.48 3.95 -2.88
N LEU A 54 -7.38 3.04 -3.84
CA LEU A 54 -6.44 1.91 -3.76
C LEU A 54 -4.98 2.38 -3.82
N VAL A 55 -4.67 3.34 -4.69
CA VAL A 55 -3.32 3.90 -4.79
C VAL A 55 -2.97 4.63 -3.48
N THR A 56 -3.85 5.49 -2.98
CA THR A 56 -3.56 6.35 -1.82
C THR A 56 -3.64 5.64 -0.47
N LYS A 57 -4.55 4.68 -0.28
CA LYS A 57 -4.75 4.00 1.01
C LYS A 57 -4.05 2.66 1.12
N CYS A 58 -3.86 1.97 0.00
CA CYS A 58 -3.30 0.61 -0.02
C CYS A 58 -1.89 0.56 -0.62
N ASN A 59 -1.36 1.69 -1.10
CA ASN A 59 -0.09 1.76 -1.83
C ASN A 59 -0.02 0.80 -3.04
N VAL A 60 -1.18 0.58 -3.68
CA VAL A 60 -1.31 -0.29 -4.86
C VAL A 60 -0.75 0.43 -6.08
N ASN A 61 -0.02 -0.31 -6.92
CA ASN A 61 0.48 0.19 -8.18
C ASN A 61 -0.67 0.37 -9.19
N GLY A 62 -0.93 1.62 -9.57
CA GLY A 62 -1.97 1.95 -10.54
C GLY A 62 -1.72 1.33 -11.93
N HIS A 63 -0.46 1.18 -12.34
CA HIS A 63 -0.13 0.51 -13.60
C HIS A 63 -0.56 -0.95 -13.58
N TRP A 64 -0.21 -1.68 -12.52
CA TRP A 64 -0.65 -3.07 -12.31
C TRP A 64 -2.17 -3.18 -12.25
N LEU A 65 -2.85 -2.25 -11.58
CA LEU A 65 -4.31 -2.28 -11.49
C LEU A 65 -4.98 -2.13 -12.87
N LEU A 66 -4.41 -1.30 -13.74
CA LEU A 66 -4.96 -0.98 -15.07
C LEU A 66 -4.57 -1.98 -16.16
N THR A 67 -3.39 -2.59 -16.06
CA THR A 67 -2.81 -3.42 -17.14
C THR A 67 -2.62 -4.88 -16.73
N GLY A 68 -2.49 -5.15 -15.44
CA GLY A 68 -2.06 -6.44 -14.91
C GLY A 68 -0.56 -6.67 -14.96
N GLU A 69 0.21 -5.68 -15.42
CA GLU A 69 1.66 -5.78 -15.57
C GLU A 69 2.40 -5.16 -14.38
N GLY A 70 3.52 -5.76 -14.00
CA GLY A 70 4.36 -5.33 -12.88
C GLY A 70 3.89 -5.83 -11.50
N GLU A 71 4.40 -5.19 -10.45
CA GLU A 71 4.10 -5.56 -9.06
C GLU A 71 2.80 -4.92 -8.57
N MET A 72 2.05 -5.65 -7.72
CA MET A 72 0.78 -5.20 -7.15
C MET A 72 0.92 -3.96 -6.26
N PHE A 73 2.00 -3.89 -5.50
CA PHE A 73 2.30 -2.77 -4.60
C PHE A 73 3.52 -2.03 -5.09
N ILE A 74 3.50 -0.71 -4.88
CA ILE A 74 4.71 0.08 -5.05
C ILE A 74 5.57 -0.24 -3.84
N SER A 75 6.66 -0.97 -4.03
CA SER A 75 7.71 -1.04 -3.01
C SER A 75 8.17 0.40 -2.84
N GLU A 76 7.97 1.00 -1.66
CA GLU A 76 8.75 2.19 -1.37
C GLU A 76 10.21 1.77 -1.55
N PRO A 77 11.05 2.54 -2.29
CA PRO A 77 12.47 2.35 -2.13
C PRO A 77 12.71 2.51 -0.64
N VAL A 78 13.10 1.42 0.01
CA VAL A 78 13.71 1.48 1.33
C VAL A 78 14.81 2.50 1.14
N GLN A 79 14.60 3.72 1.64
CA GLN A 79 15.71 4.60 1.93
C GLN A 79 16.45 3.84 3.02
N VAL A 80 17.38 2.97 2.60
CA VAL A 80 18.45 2.53 3.46
C VAL A 80 19.08 3.85 3.83
N GLY A 81 18.74 4.33 5.03
CA GLY A 81 19.35 5.50 5.59
C GLY A 81 20.84 5.31 5.41
N GLU A 82 21.49 6.30 4.82
CA GLU A 82 22.93 6.47 4.95
C GLU A 82 23.22 6.77 6.44
N ASP A 83 22.95 5.81 7.33
CA ASP A 83 23.45 5.82 8.70
C ASP A 83 24.88 5.28 8.61
N ALA A 84 25.76 6.16 8.13
CA ALA A 84 27.18 5.98 8.23
C ALA A 84 27.56 6.06 9.72
N THR A 85 27.57 4.88 10.35
CA THR A 85 28.56 4.42 11.33
C THR A 85 29.24 5.53 12.17
N GLN A 86 28.87 5.63 13.45
CA GLN A 86 29.89 5.91 14.47
C GLN A 86 29.60 5.18 15.79
N VAL A 87 30.34 4.08 15.96
CA VAL A 87 30.48 3.35 17.22
C VAL A 87 31.48 4.06 18.15
N LEU A 88 31.00 4.32 19.37
CA LEU A 88 31.71 4.26 20.66
C LEU A 88 32.95 5.15 20.90
N ARG A 89 32.81 6.09 21.85
CA ARG A 89 33.69 6.14 23.04
C ARG A 89 32.99 6.83 24.21
N VAL A 90 32.55 6.03 25.17
CA VAL A 90 32.29 6.46 26.55
C VAL A 90 33.64 6.34 27.25
N GLU A 91 34.27 7.45 27.65
CA GLU A 91 35.12 7.49 28.83
C GLU A 91 34.93 8.84 29.50
N SER A 92 34.24 8.78 30.63
CA SER A 92 34.26 9.77 31.70
C SER A 92 35.68 9.92 32.23
N GLU A 93 36.17 11.14 32.38
CA GLU A 93 37.15 11.42 33.43
C GLU A 93 36.99 12.85 33.94
N ILE A 94 36.66 12.90 35.22
CA ILE A 94 36.57 14.06 36.08
C ILE A 94 37.98 14.35 36.60
N ALA A 95 38.27 15.63 36.82
CA ALA A 95 39.37 16.18 37.61
C ALA A 95 40.74 16.31 36.92
N ALA A 96 41.17 17.56 36.71
CA ALA A 96 42.12 18.22 37.61
C ALA A 96 42.26 19.69 37.18
N GLY A 97 42.14 20.60 38.15
CA GLY A 97 42.57 21.98 37.95
C GLY A 97 44.08 22.08 38.06
N GLN A 98 44.65 23.10 37.42
CA GLN A 98 45.73 23.98 37.91
C GLN A 98 46.30 24.80 36.74
N PRO A 99 47.06 25.87 37.00
CA PRO A 99 47.32 26.53 38.28
C PRO A 99 46.62 27.88 38.45
#